data_AF-M0DIE1-F1
#
_entry.id   AF-M0DIE1-F1
#
_cell.length_a   1.000
_cell.length_b   1.000
_cell.length_c   1.000
_cell.angle_alpha   90.00
_cell.angle_beta   90.00
_cell.angle_gamma   90.00
#
_symmetry.space_group_name_H-M   'P 1'
#
loop_
_entity.id
_entity.type
_entity.pdbx_description
1 polymer ?
#
loop_
_entity_poly.entity_id
_entity_poly.type
_entity_poly.pdbx_seq_one_letter_code
_entity_poly.pdbx_strand_id
1 'polypeptide(L)' 'MNESFDRSQWYECTRCSFRSEPGDPTTMCPRCGKRMHNVARAQE' A
#
# COMPACT_ATOMS: atom_id res chain seq x y z
N MET A 1 -10.11 -21.40 -1.94
CA MET A 1 -9.72 -20.11 -1.35
C MET A 1 -9.56 -19.11 -2.47
N ASN A 2 -10.59 -18.30 -2.74
CA ASN A 2 -10.49 -17.20 -3.70
C ASN A 2 -9.97 -16.01 -2.91
N GLU A 3 -8.67 -16.03 -2.61
CA GLU A 3 -7.99 -14.87 -2.06
C GLU A 3 -7.90 -13.87 -3.20
N SER A 4 -8.95 -13.06 -3.33
CA SER A 4 -8.92 -11.81 -4.06
C SER A 4 -7.83 -10.96 -3.39
N PHE A 5 -6.57 -11.19 -3.78
CA PHE A 5 -5.52 -10.20 -3.67
C PHE A 5 -6.00 -9.02 -4.50
N ASP A 6 -6.79 -8.18 -3.85
CA ASP A 6 -7.43 -7.04 -4.46
C ASP A 6 -6.29 -6.14 -4.94
N ARG A 7 -6.00 -6.20 -6.25
CA ARG A 7 -4.97 -5.40 -6.91
C ARG A 7 -5.27 -3.90 -6.82
N SER A 8 -6.31 -3.50 -6.08
CA SER A 8 -6.65 -2.13 -5.73
C SER A 8 -6.14 -1.71 -4.35
N GLN A 9 -5.42 -2.56 -3.61
CA GLN A 9 -4.77 -2.19 -2.35
C GLN A 9 -3.31 -1.79 -2.57
N TRP A 10 -2.95 -0.57 -2.24
CA TRP A 10 -1.56 -0.11 -2.19
C TRP A 10 -1.21 0.44 -0.80
N TYR A 11 0.09 0.53 -0.50
CA TYR A 11 0.54 1.22 0.70
C TYR A 11 0.93 2.66 0.37
N GLU A 12 0.56 3.61 1.23
CA GLU A 12 0.98 5.01 1.12
C GLU A 12 1.79 5.45 2.35
N CYS A 13 2.91 6.15 2.12
CA CYS A 13 3.72 6.69 3.20
C CYS A 13 3.15 8.00 3.72
N THR A 14 2.85 8.05 5.02
CA THR A 14 2.30 9.24 5.68
C THR A 14 3.25 10.46 5.68
N ARG A 15 4.55 10.27 5.39
CA ARG A 15 5.54 11.35 5.47
C ARG A 15 5.93 11.95 4.12
N CYS A 16 6.07 11.12 3.10
CA CYS A 16 6.53 11.56 1.78
C CYS A 16 5.55 11.24 0.65
N SER A 17 4.35 10.73 0.99
CA SER A 17 3.29 10.37 0.03
C SER A 17 3.75 9.39 -1.05
N PHE A 18 4.77 8.58 -0.76
CA PHE A 18 5.18 7.49 -1.63
C PHE A 18 4.09 6.43 -1.66
N ARG A 19 3.68 5.99 -2.85
CA ARG A 19 2.76 4.88 -3.06
C ARG A 19 3.54 3.66 -3.53
N SER A 20 3.36 2.54 -2.84
CA SER A 20 3.85 1.25 -3.28
C SER A 20 2.96 0.68 -4.39
N GLU A 21 3.48 -0.29 -5.12
CA GLU A 21 2.71 -1.05 -6.09
C GLU A 21 1.62 -1.88 -5.40
N PRO A 22 0.47 -2.08 -6.05
CA PRO A 22 -0.60 -2.87 -5.47
C PRO A 22 -0.19 -4.33 -5.30
N GLY A 23 -0.43 -4.88 -4.11
CA GLY A 23 0.00 -6.23 -3.74
C GLY A 23 1.43 -6.33 -3.20
N ASP A 24 2.16 -5.22 -3.10
CA ASP A 24 3.46 -5.22 -2.44
C ASP A 24 3.28 -5.23 -0.91
N PRO A 25 3.81 -6.23 -0.17
CA PRO A 25 3.65 -6.32 1.29
C PRO A 25 4.56 -5.36 2.05
N THR A 26 5.24 -4.43 1.37
CA THR A 26 6.13 -3.47 2.01
C THR A 26 5.35 -2.48 2.87
N THR A 27 5.51 -2.63 4.17
CA THR A 27 4.98 -1.72 5.19
C THR A 27 5.95 -0.59 5.54
N MET A 28 7.15 -0.54 4.95
CA MET A 28 8.16 0.49 5.21
C MET A 28 8.55 1.25 3.93
N CYS A 29 8.50 2.57 3.98
CA CYS A 29 8.83 3.40 2.82
C CYS A 29 10.32 3.32 2.49
N PRO A 30 10.72 2.89 1.28
CA PRO A 30 12.13 2.80 0.89
C PRO A 30 12.80 4.18 0.78
N ARG A 31 12.02 5.27 0.67
CA ARG A 31 12.57 6.63 0.58
C ARG A 31 12.95 7.24 1.92
N CYS A 32 12.21 6.92 2.98
CA CYS A 32 12.35 7.62 4.26
C CYS A 32 12.36 6.71 5.49
N GLY A 33 12.22 5.39 5.31
CA GLY A 33 12.20 4.39 6.37
C GLY A 33 10.98 4.44 7.30
N LYS A 34 9.99 5.31 7.03
CA LYS A 34 8.76 5.39 7.83
C LYS A 34 7.74 4.33 7.43
N ARG A 35 6.89 3.95 8.39
CA ARG A 35 5.76 3.06 8.15
C ARG A 35 4.80 3.65 7.12
N MET A 36 4.27 2.77 6.28
CA MET A 36 3.25 3.06 5.29
C MET A 36 1.92 2.51 5.80
N HIS A 37 0.81 3.16 5.44
CA HIS A 37 -0.53 2.66 5.75
C HIS A 37 -1.14 2.02 4.52
N ASN A 38 -1.92 0.96 4.73
CA ASN A 38 -2.69 0.34 3.66
C ASN A 38 -3.79 1.30 3.19
N VAL A 39 -3.92 1.44 1.89
CA VAL A 39 -4.96 2.19 1.20
C VAL A 39 -5.67 1.19 0.29
N ALA A 40 -6.84 0.75 0.72
CA ALA A 40 -7.75 0.03 -0.15
C ALA A 40 -8.54 1.07 -0.95
N ARG A 41 -8.49 1.00 -2.29
CA ARG A 41 -9.47 1.74 -3.09
C ARG A 41 -10.84 1.15 -2.81
N ALA A 42 -11.67 1.86 -2.05
CA ALA A 42 -13.10 1.55 -2.01
C ALA A 42 -13.62 1.75 -3.44
N GLN A 43 -14.00 0.65 -4.09
CA GLN A 43 -14.67 0.69 -5.38
C GLN A 43 -16.11 1.16 -5.10
N GLU A 44 -16.46 2.36 -5.57
CA GLU A 44 -17.86 2.84 -5.66
C GLU A 44 -18.59 2.21 -6.84
#